data_AF-W3V7L7-F1
#
_entry.id   AF-W3V7L7-F1
#
_cell.length_a   1.000
_cell.length_b   1.000
_cell.length_c   1.000
_cell.angle_alpha   90.00
_cell.angle_beta   90.00
_cell.angle_gamma   90.00
#
_symmetry.space_group_name_H-M   'P 1'
#
loop_
_entity.id
_entity.type
_entity.pdbx_description
1 polymer ?
#
loop_
_entity_poly.entity_id
_entity_poly.type
_entity_poly.pdbx_seq_one_letter_code
_entity_poly.pdbx_strand_id
1 'polypeptide(L)'
;MKRKVVSLLFIIVIVVGCSSLVDARPDSFLISTLYTVAGIMFSIGLGLIVTFNISGVKNKNYIQDIRLSLRSVRNSFLVHFGLATTYLLLNQYLPDSSYSYDIKGITIYFSFPILFCGLLIYSIIFFIINFLEVQKLNHDIFDKINSEQ
;
A
#
# COMPACT_ATOMS: atom_id res chain seq x y z
N MET A 1 -10.78 -8.96 6.63
CA MET A 1 -11.66 -7.77 6.53
C MET A 1 -11.48 -6.83 7.72
N LYS A 2 -11.65 -7.29 8.98
CA LYS A 2 -11.54 -6.46 10.20
C LYS A 2 -10.25 -5.62 10.30
N ARG A 3 -9.07 -6.21 10.03
CA ARG A 3 -7.78 -5.48 10.06
C ARG A 3 -7.69 -4.33 9.04
N LYS A 4 -8.21 -4.52 7.81
CA LYS A 4 -8.18 -3.49 6.76
C LYS A 4 -9.10 -2.30 7.11
N VAL A 5 -10.27 -2.59 7.68
CA VAL A 5 -11.21 -1.55 8.13
C VAL A 5 -10.63 -0.74 9.30
N VAL A 6 -10.00 -1.40 10.27
CA VAL A 6 -9.33 -0.72 11.39
C VAL A 6 -8.19 0.17 10.90
N SER A 7 -7.37 -0.32 9.97
CA SER A 7 -6.29 0.49 9.38
C SER A 7 -6.82 1.71 8.62
N LEU A 8 -7.96 1.57 7.92
CA LEU A 8 -8.56 2.66 7.17
C LEU A 8 -9.19 3.71 8.09
N LEU A 9 -9.86 3.28 9.17
CA LEU A 9 -10.33 4.19 10.22
C LEU A 9 -9.18 4.94 10.89
N PHE A 10 -8.06 4.26 11.14
CA PHE A 10 -6.87 4.88 11.71
C PHE A 10 -6.29 5.97 10.80
N ILE A 11 -6.23 5.72 9.48
CA ILE A 11 -5.81 6.73 8.49
C ILE A 11 -6.76 7.93 8.52
N ILE A 12 -8.08 7.71 8.58
CA ILE A 12 -9.06 8.81 8.67
C ILE A 12 -8.82 9.67 9.92
N VAL A 13 -8.55 9.04 11.07
CA VAL A 13 -8.23 9.78 12.31
C VAL A 13 -6.96 10.60 12.16
N ILE A 14 -5.90 10.02 11.58
CA ILE A 14 -4.65 10.76 11.30
C ILE A 14 -4.91 11.93 10.36
N VAL A 15 -5.70 11.71 9.29
CA VAL A 15 -6.01 12.74 8.30
C VAL A 15 -6.77 13.90 8.92
N VAL A 16 -7.79 13.62 9.73
CA VAL A 16 -8.55 14.68 10.44
C VAL A 16 -7.64 15.45 11.41
N GLY A 17 -6.78 14.73 12.15
CA GLY A 17 -5.80 15.34 13.06
C GLY A 17 -4.79 16.22 12.33
N CYS A 18 -4.11 15.69 11.31
CA CYS A 18 -3.16 16.44 10.49
C CYS A 18 -3.83 17.63 9.80
N SER A 19 -5.03 17.46 9.24
CA SER A 19 -5.75 18.52 8.55
C SER A 19 -6.22 19.64 9.49
N SER A 20 -6.39 19.38 10.79
CA SER A 20 -6.84 20.37 11.77
C SER A 20 -5.69 21.01 12.56
N LEU A 21 -4.53 20.36 12.63
CA LEU A 21 -3.36 20.83 13.39
C LEU A 21 -2.24 21.41 12.52
N VAL A 22 -2.20 21.07 11.24
CA VAL A 22 -1.12 21.44 10.32
C VAL A 22 -1.71 22.21 9.14
N ASP A 23 -1.38 23.51 9.05
CA ASP A 23 -1.78 24.37 7.92
C ASP A 23 -1.04 24.02 6.61
N ALA A 24 0.01 23.21 6.68
CA ALA A 24 0.74 22.75 5.50
C ALA A 24 -0.05 21.69 4.73
N ARG A 25 -0.44 22.02 3.50
CA ARG A 25 -1.14 21.11 2.58
C ARG A 25 -0.14 20.42 1.65
N PRO A 26 -0.34 19.12 1.33
CA PRO A 26 0.45 18.43 0.32
C PRO A 26 0.34 19.17 -1.01
N ASP A 27 1.47 19.57 -1.58
CA ASP A 27 1.52 20.13 -2.91
C ASP A 27 1.50 19.03 -3.98
N SER A 28 1.18 19.40 -5.22
CA SER A 28 1.12 18.48 -6.35
C SER A 28 2.46 17.77 -6.60
N PHE A 29 3.58 18.41 -6.24
CA PHE A 29 4.91 17.83 -6.34
C PHE A 29 5.05 16.63 -5.40
N LEU A 30 4.77 16.80 -4.10
CA LEU A 30 4.86 15.73 -3.10
C LEU A 30 3.96 14.53 -3.46
N ILE A 31 2.73 14.79 -3.88
CA ILE A 31 1.79 13.72 -4.28
C ILE A 31 2.32 12.95 -5.50
N SER A 32 2.87 13.67 -6.49
CA SER A 32 3.47 13.05 -7.67
C SER A 32 4.70 12.21 -7.29
N THR A 33 5.57 12.72 -6.41
CA THR A 33 6.73 11.99 -5.90
C THR A 33 6.31 10.71 -5.18
N LEU A 34 5.32 10.78 -4.28
CA LEU A 34 4.81 9.60 -3.59
C LEU A 34 4.24 8.57 -4.57
N TYR A 35 3.50 9.01 -5.59
CA TYR A 35 3.00 8.10 -6.62
C TYR A 35 4.13 7.44 -7.41
N THR A 36 5.20 8.17 -7.73
CA THR A 36 6.40 7.59 -8.35
C THR A 36 7.03 6.52 -7.47
N VAL A 37 7.21 6.77 -6.17
CA VAL A 37 7.73 5.78 -5.22
C VAL A 37 6.82 4.55 -5.17
N ALA A 38 5.50 4.75 -5.12
CA ALA A 38 4.52 3.67 -5.17
C ALA A 38 4.66 2.83 -6.45
N GLY A 39 4.83 3.47 -7.61
CA GLY A 39 5.03 2.82 -8.90
C GLY A 39 6.32 2.01 -8.99
N ILE A 40 7.42 2.55 -8.47
CA ILE A 40 8.70 1.83 -8.37
C ILE A 40 8.51 0.57 -7.49
N MET A 41 7.92 0.72 -6.31
CA MET A 41 7.74 -0.40 -5.39
C MET A 41 6.77 -1.46 -5.89
N PHE A 42 5.69 -1.04 -6.53
CA PHE A 42 4.80 -1.95 -7.25
C PHE A 42 5.55 -2.74 -8.33
N SER A 43 6.36 -2.07 -9.16
CA SER A 43 7.06 -2.70 -10.28
C SER A 43 8.11 -3.70 -9.81
N ILE A 44 8.93 -3.33 -8.82
CA ILE A 44 9.95 -4.21 -8.24
C ILE A 44 9.28 -5.41 -7.55
N GLY A 45 8.24 -5.18 -6.74
CA GLY A 45 7.56 -6.26 -6.03
C GLY A 45 6.80 -7.21 -6.95
N LEU A 46 6.13 -6.70 -7.98
CA LEU A 46 5.49 -7.55 -8.99
C LEU A 46 6.52 -8.38 -9.76
N GLY A 47 7.68 -7.78 -10.07
CA GLY A 47 8.81 -8.47 -10.68
C GLY A 47 9.23 -9.70 -9.88
N LEU A 48 9.48 -9.54 -8.57
CA LEU A 48 9.83 -10.67 -7.69
C LEU A 48 8.76 -11.75 -7.64
N ILE A 49 7.47 -11.36 -7.62
CA ILE A 49 6.36 -12.33 -7.57
C ILE A 49 6.29 -13.15 -8.87
N VAL A 50 6.52 -12.52 -10.01
CA VAL A 50 6.45 -13.18 -11.33
C VAL A 50 7.68 -14.06 -11.58
N THR A 51 8.86 -13.65 -11.13
CA THR A 51 10.11 -14.42 -11.26
C THR A 51 10.34 -15.41 -10.13
N PHE A 52 9.37 -15.57 -9.21
CA PHE A 52 9.48 -16.45 -8.06
C PHE A 52 9.72 -17.91 -8.50
N ASN A 53 10.84 -18.49 -8.07
CA ASN A 53 11.25 -19.82 -8.46
C ASN A 53 10.92 -20.85 -7.38
N ILE A 54 10.15 -21.88 -7.72
CA ILE A 54 9.75 -22.97 -6.80
C ILE A 54 10.52 -24.27 -7.13
N SER A 55 11.55 -24.18 -7.98
CA SER A 55 12.39 -25.33 -8.34
C SER A 55 13.07 -25.90 -7.10
N GLY A 56 13.10 -27.24 -6.98
CA GLY A 56 13.69 -27.95 -5.84
C GLY A 56 12.67 -28.36 -4.76
N VAL A 57 11.49 -27.75 -4.72
CA VAL A 57 10.39 -28.20 -3.83
C VAL A 57 9.77 -29.48 -4.39
N LYS A 58 9.82 -30.59 -3.65
CA LYS A 58 9.25 -31.88 -4.07
C LYS A 58 7.78 -32.07 -3.69
N ASN A 59 7.33 -31.40 -2.62
CA ASN A 59 5.97 -31.55 -2.10
C ASN A 59 4.95 -30.78 -2.97
N LYS A 60 4.11 -31.51 -3.71
CA LYS A 60 3.09 -30.94 -4.61
C LYS A 60 2.06 -30.06 -3.91
N ASN A 61 1.66 -30.40 -2.69
CA ASN A 61 0.69 -29.61 -1.93
C ASN A 61 1.29 -28.23 -1.59
N TYR A 62 2.54 -28.23 -1.12
CA TYR A 62 3.26 -26.99 -0.79
C TYR A 62 3.45 -26.09 -2.02
N ILE A 63 3.74 -26.67 -3.19
CA ILE A 63 3.83 -25.91 -4.45
C ILE A 63 2.48 -25.23 -4.78
N GLN A 64 1.36 -25.94 -4.61
CA GLN A 64 0.04 -25.36 -4.86
C GLN A 64 -0.25 -24.21 -3.88
N ASP A 65 0.05 -24.38 -2.61
CA ASP A 65 -0.15 -23.36 -1.58
C ASP A 65 0.68 -22.10 -1.83
N ILE A 66 1.95 -22.26 -2.23
CA ILE A 66 2.81 -21.14 -2.64
C ILE A 66 2.20 -20.42 -3.84
N ARG A 67 1.78 -21.15 -4.89
CA ARG A 67 1.20 -20.55 -6.10
C ARG A 67 -0.09 -19.77 -5.80
N LEU A 68 -0.95 -20.30 -4.94
CA LEU A 68 -2.17 -19.62 -4.51
C LEU A 68 -1.84 -18.34 -3.73
N SER A 69 -0.86 -18.41 -2.82
CA SER A 69 -0.39 -17.27 -2.03
C SER A 69 0.22 -16.18 -2.92
N LEU A 70 1.14 -16.54 -3.82
CA LEU A 70 1.74 -15.60 -4.76
C LEU A 70 0.69 -14.93 -5.67
N ARG A 71 -0.31 -15.70 -6.14
CA ARG A 71 -1.42 -15.15 -6.93
C ARG A 71 -2.25 -14.15 -6.11
N SER A 72 -2.52 -14.46 -4.83
CA SER A 72 -3.25 -13.58 -3.92
C SER A 72 -2.50 -12.27 -3.67
N VAL A 73 -1.18 -12.35 -3.41
CA VAL A 73 -0.32 -11.18 -3.22
C VAL A 73 -0.27 -10.35 -4.51
N ARG A 74 -0.03 -10.98 -5.66
CA ARG A 74 -0.04 -10.33 -6.98
C ARG A 74 -1.32 -9.55 -7.24
N ASN A 75 -2.48 -10.18 -7.03
CA ASN A 75 -3.77 -9.52 -7.22
C ASN A 75 -3.94 -8.35 -6.24
N SER A 76 -3.47 -8.50 -5.00
CA SER A 76 -3.49 -7.41 -4.02
C SER A 76 -2.59 -6.24 -4.43
N PHE A 77 -1.41 -6.50 -5.02
CA PHE A 77 -0.54 -5.46 -5.59
C PHE A 77 -1.26 -4.68 -6.68
N LEU A 78 -1.89 -5.38 -7.64
CA LEU A 78 -2.64 -4.76 -8.73
C LEU A 78 -3.79 -3.87 -8.22
N VAL A 79 -4.53 -4.34 -7.21
CA VAL A 79 -5.62 -3.55 -6.61
C VAL A 79 -5.09 -2.29 -5.93
N HIS A 80 -4.04 -2.40 -5.09
CA HIS A 80 -3.50 -1.22 -4.39
C HIS A 80 -2.84 -0.23 -5.36
N PHE A 81 -2.26 -0.72 -6.45
CA PHE A 81 -1.70 0.15 -7.49
C PHE A 81 -2.79 0.89 -8.25
N GLY A 82 -3.86 0.21 -8.67
CA GLY A 82 -5.02 0.86 -9.28
C GLY A 82 -5.69 1.87 -8.35
N LEU A 83 -5.76 1.59 -7.05
CA LEU A 83 -6.22 2.54 -6.04
C LEU A 83 -5.29 3.75 -5.93
N ALA A 84 -3.97 3.55 -5.88
CA ALA A 84 -2.98 4.64 -5.86
C ALA A 84 -3.11 5.54 -7.09
N THR A 85 -3.29 4.97 -8.28
CA THR A 85 -3.56 5.74 -9.51
C THR A 85 -4.87 6.52 -9.40
N THR A 86 -5.91 5.91 -8.86
CA THR A 86 -7.20 6.57 -8.64
C THR A 86 -7.07 7.77 -7.69
N TYR A 87 -6.31 7.62 -6.60
CA TYR A 87 -6.09 8.71 -5.64
C TYR A 87 -5.31 9.87 -6.26
N LEU A 88 -4.30 9.58 -7.08
CA LEU A 88 -3.57 10.60 -7.82
C LEU A 88 -4.50 11.38 -8.76
N LEU A 89 -5.33 10.68 -9.54
CA LEU A 89 -6.28 11.31 -10.45
C LEU A 89 -7.30 12.17 -9.70
N LEU A 90 -7.92 11.63 -8.64
CA LEU A 90 -8.87 12.38 -7.82
C LEU A 90 -8.23 13.63 -7.22
N ASN A 91 -6.97 13.56 -6.80
CA ASN A 91 -6.25 14.71 -6.28
C ASN A 91 -6.09 15.82 -7.34
N GLN A 92 -5.75 15.46 -8.58
CA GLN A 92 -5.63 16.43 -9.68
C GLN A 92 -6.95 17.12 -10.04
N TYR A 93 -8.08 16.44 -9.90
CA TYR A 93 -9.42 17.03 -10.13
C TYR A 93 -9.98 17.79 -8.93
N LEU A 94 -9.46 17.55 -7.72
CA LEU A 94 -9.97 18.10 -6.47
C LEU A 94 -8.89 18.79 -5.59
N PRO A 95 -8.00 19.63 -6.16
CA PRO A 95 -6.79 20.11 -5.48
C PRO A 95 -7.05 20.97 -4.24
N ASP A 96 -8.16 21.71 -4.21
CA ASP A 96 -8.51 22.61 -3.08
C ASP A 96 -9.76 22.18 -2.31
N SER A 97 -10.23 20.95 -2.54
CA SER A 97 -11.42 20.45 -1.86
C SER A 97 -11.11 20.22 -0.37
N SER A 98 -11.58 21.16 0.44
CA SER A 98 -11.50 21.11 1.89
C SER A 98 -12.88 21.43 2.48
N TYR A 99 -13.27 20.65 3.48
CA TYR A 99 -14.50 20.85 4.23
C TYR A 99 -14.12 21.25 5.65
N SER A 100 -14.72 22.33 6.15
CA SER A 100 -14.67 22.69 7.57
C SER A 100 -16.03 22.44 8.20
N TYR A 101 -16.03 21.93 9.42
CA TYR A 101 -17.25 21.73 10.20
C TYR A 101 -17.03 22.23 11.64
N ASP A 102 -17.84 23.19 12.05
CA ASP A 102 -17.79 23.77 13.39
C ASP A 102 -18.72 23.03 14.35
N ILE A 103 -18.18 22.51 15.44
CA ILE A 103 -18.95 21.90 16.53
C ILE A 103 -18.60 22.61 17.83
N LYS A 104 -19.55 23.39 18.37
CA LYS A 104 -19.45 24.02 19.70
C LYS A 104 -18.11 24.74 19.96
N GLY A 105 -17.60 25.46 18.96
CA GLY A 105 -16.36 26.25 19.06
C GLY A 105 -15.08 25.50 18.68
N ILE A 106 -15.17 24.24 18.25
CA ILE A 106 -14.06 23.47 17.66
C ILE A 106 -14.30 23.35 16.16
N THR A 107 -13.41 23.93 15.36
CA THR A 107 -13.41 23.79 13.89
C THR A 107 -12.63 22.54 13.49
N ILE A 108 -13.31 21.58 12.88
CA ILE A 108 -12.68 20.39 12.31
C ILE A 108 -12.45 20.64 10.82
N TYR A 109 -11.22 20.44 10.36
CA TYR A 109 -10.86 20.55 8.95
C TYR A 109 -10.64 19.16 8.34
N PHE A 110 -11.19 18.97 7.14
CA PHE A 110 -11.00 17.77 6.35
C PHE A 110 -10.54 18.14 4.94
N SER A 111 -9.30 17.80 4.60
CA SER A 111 -8.71 18.03 3.29
C SER A 111 -8.59 16.72 2.51
N PHE A 112 -9.21 16.65 1.33
CA PHE A 112 -9.05 15.51 0.42
C PHE A 112 -7.60 15.32 -0.06
N PRO A 113 -6.82 16.38 -0.35
CA PRO A 113 -5.39 16.22 -0.64
C PRO A 113 -4.62 15.50 0.48
N ILE A 114 -4.89 15.82 1.75
CA ILE A 114 -4.28 15.15 2.90
C ILE A 114 -4.73 13.68 2.98
N LEU A 115 -6.01 13.41 2.73
CA LEU A 115 -6.52 12.04 2.65
C LEU A 115 -5.80 11.22 1.57
N PHE A 116 -5.74 11.73 0.33
CA PHE A 116 -5.12 11.02 -0.79
C PHE A 116 -3.62 10.83 -0.57
N CYS A 117 -2.93 11.81 0.01
CA CYS A 117 -1.54 11.68 0.42
C CYS A 117 -1.36 10.55 1.44
N GLY A 118 -2.17 10.50 2.50
CA GLY A 118 -2.15 9.43 3.49
C GLY A 118 -2.44 8.04 2.89
N LEU A 119 -3.39 7.97 1.95
CA LEU A 119 -3.72 6.72 1.25
C LEU A 119 -2.60 6.25 0.31
N LEU A 120 -1.86 7.16 -0.33
CA LEU A 120 -0.66 6.83 -1.11
C LEU A 120 0.44 6.26 -0.21
N ILE A 121 0.71 6.89 0.92
CA ILE A 121 1.67 6.39 1.92
C ILE A 121 1.26 5.00 2.40
N TYR A 122 -0.02 4.79 2.68
CA TYR A 122 -0.54 3.47 3.05
C TYR A 122 -0.28 2.42 1.97
N SER A 123 -0.54 2.74 0.69
CA SER A 123 -0.24 1.83 -0.42
C SER A 123 1.26 1.52 -0.53
N ILE A 124 2.14 2.51 -0.33
CA ILE A 124 3.59 2.30 -0.32
C ILE A 124 4.00 1.34 0.79
N ILE A 125 3.53 1.56 2.03
CA ILE A 125 3.81 0.68 3.17
C ILE A 125 3.29 -0.73 2.88
N PHE A 126 2.09 -0.85 2.31
CA PHE A 126 1.54 -2.12 1.90
C PHE A 126 2.47 -2.85 0.91
N PHE A 127 2.97 -2.18 -0.13
CA PHE A 127 3.90 -2.78 -1.08
C PHE A 127 5.20 -3.22 -0.40
N ILE A 128 5.77 -2.40 0.48
CA ILE A 128 7.01 -2.71 1.20
C ILE A 128 6.86 -3.95 2.07
N ILE A 129 5.80 -4.03 2.89
CA ILE A 129 5.59 -5.17 3.79
C ILE A 129 5.44 -6.46 2.99
N ASN A 130 4.58 -6.48 1.97
CA ASN A 130 4.38 -7.69 1.18
C ASN A 130 5.61 -8.05 0.36
N PHE A 131 6.39 -7.07 -0.10
CA PHE A 131 7.67 -7.31 -0.76
C PHE A 131 8.64 -8.05 0.16
N LEU A 132 8.79 -7.58 1.40
CA LEU A 132 9.64 -8.22 2.41
C LEU A 132 9.16 -9.64 2.75
N GLU A 133 7.84 -9.86 2.85
CA GLU A 133 7.27 -11.18 3.09
C GLU A 133 7.55 -12.15 1.93
N VAL A 134 7.43 -11.71 0.68
CA VAL A 134 7.76 -12.53 -0.50
C VAL A 134 9.24 -12.85 -0.56
N GLN A 135 10.12 -11.88 -0.27
CA GLN A 135 11.57 -12.13 -0.20
C GLN A 135 11.91 -13.14 0.90
N LYS A 136 11.35 -12.96 2.10
CA LYS A 136 11.57 -13.88 3.21
C LYS A 136 11.13 -15.29 2.86
N LEU A 137 9.95 -15.46 2.27
CA LEU A 137 9.46 -16.76 1.82
C LEU A 137 10.42 -17.42 0.81
N ASN A 138 11.00 -16.64 -0.11
CA ASN A 138 11.98 -17.15 -1.07
C ASN A 138 13.25 -17.65 -0.37
N HIS A 139 13.81 -16.88 0.57
CA HIS A 139 14.97 -17.28 1.35
C HIS A 139 14.70 -18.51 2.20
N ASP A 140 13.57 -18.55 2.91
CA ASP A 140 13.18 -19.68 3.75
C ASP A 140 13.04 -20.98 2.93
N ILE A 141 12.50 -20.90 1.71
CA ILE A 141 12.42 -22.05 0.79
C ILE A 141 13.82 -22.49 0.34
N PHE A 142 14.67 -21.55 -0.05
CA PHE A 142 16.04 -21.83 -0.51
C PHE A 142 16.87 -22.52 0.58
N ASP A 143 16.85 -21.97 1.80
CA ASP A 143 17.58 -22.52 2.95
C ASP A 143 17.06 -23.91 3.30
N LYS A 144 15.73 -24.11 3.24
CA LYS A 144 15.13 -25.41 3.53
C LYS A 144 15.56 -26.48 2.52
N ILE A 145 15.56 -26.15 1.23
CA ILE A 145 16.01 -27.07 0.16
C ILE A 145 17.47 -27.46 0.36
N ASN A 146 18.34 -26.51 0.70
CA ASN A 146 19.77 -26.78 0.91
C ASN A 146 20.06 -27.53 2.22
N SER A 147 19.21 -27.39 3.24
CA SER A 147 19.33 -28.16 4.50
C SER A 147 18.90 -29.63 4.38
N GLU A 148 18.18 -29.98 3.32
CA GLU A 148 17.72 -31.34 3.02
C GLU A 148 18.69 -32.13 2.12
N GLN A 149 19.80 -31.51 1.71
CA GLN A 149 20.90 -32.12 0.96
C GLN A 149 22.04 -32.52 1.89
#